data_AF-A0A7X7TE41-F1
#
_entry.id   AF-A0A7X7TE41-F1
#
_cell.length_a   1.000
_cell.length_b   1.000
_cell.length_c   1.000
_cell.angle_alpha   90.00
_cell.angle_beta   90.00
_cell.angle_gamma   90.00
#
_symmetry.space_group_name_H-M   'P 1'
#
loop_
_entity.id
_entity.type
_entity.pdbx_description
1 polymer ?
#
loop_
_entity_poly.entity_id
_entity_poly.type
_entity_poly.pdbx_seq_one_letter_code
_entity_poly.pdbx_strand_id
1 'polypeptide(L)'
;MDNKQVPVSVSQPVSISDDVFTHLMSRRSQVLLAAARDLPTAHRPDDTLTRPMTGLLFMQAVELEELLDSYGARNNRKWRRFRTLIATLKQFADMGYELLHIRHALPSYHLLPIPQDFSSATTDTLRFISGVLIRAGAGLLEEAQQLNMDIPASERDSFYAEVLPPGRLPHDIETRKIDNVYETVTLLATEFLNLADQSRILSRATKPPQDQVMTFTSSVNEELLRQLTQRFHNLQSLYDTFVSDTDVEMLDSDLAILRGHVTVAMHLLEAGTLMAHYFERHVRRSFQPCPESPAAIVNPYRLLTALIDYALGFAIAYIEPARRLCQTMLKRYVEPGQIEVPIPIYRGFHVRPSTLISSIVLHYGTDIEVHLGSQACNAAIPLELFRLNEKINAEKRRYLTSQIQTRKLAAEDVDPLQIADAVRRVILKLSEEGLIVVYSQPLEFTEQVGTEDDILLKCVAAEIARLLAEGKIDILTDVKVRFVGDKRVLEDIRILAESGYGEDRFGNNIPLPQKLSYLSR
;
A
#
# COMPACT_ATOMS: atom_id res chain seq x y z
N MET A 1 48.70 13.08 -36.21
CA MET A 1 48.49 12.25 -35.00
C MET A 1 47.19 11.50 -35.23
N ASP A 2 47.27 10.35 -35.88
CA ASP A 2 46.12 9.50 -36.17
C ASP A 2 45.87 8.58 -34.97
N ASN A 3 44.73 8.77 -34.32
CA ASN A 3 44.29 7.96 -33.20
C ASN A 3 43.60 6.70 -33.75
N LYS A 4 44.39 5.65 -34.02
CA LYS A 4 43.85 4.32 -34.35
C LYS A 4 43.20 3.73 -33.09
N GLN A 5 41.87 3.70 -33.08
CA GLN A 5 41.10 2.85 -32.18
C GLN A 5 41.50 1.39 -32.41
N VAL A 6 42.13 0.79 -31.40
CA VAL A 6 42.37 -0.65 -31.33
C VAL A 6 41.00 -1.33 -31.13
N PRO A 7 40.60 -2.29 -31.98
CA PRO A 7 39.39 -3.04 -31.74
C PRO A 7 39.62 -3.95 -30.52
N VAL A 8 38.83 -3.75 -29.47
CA VAL A 8 38.76 -4.70 -28.35
C VAL A 8 38.25 -6.01 -28.92
N SER A 9 39.13 -7.00 -29.09
CA SER A 9 38.73 -8.35 -29.48
C SER A 9 37.91 -8.93 -28.34
N VAL A 10 36.59 -8.98 -28.50
CA VAL A 10 35.73 -9.80 -27.64
C VAL A 10 36.14 -11.24 -27.90
N SER A 11 36.95 -11.82 -27.02
CA SER A 11 37.31 -13.23 -27.08
C SER A 11 36.03 -14.06 -27.13
N GLN A 12 35.87 -14.89 -28.15
CA GLN A 12 34.73 -15.81 -28.21
C GLN A 12 34.70 -16.66 -26.93
N PRO A 13 33.53 -16.87 -26.32
CA PRO A 13 33.42 -17.67 -25.10
C PRO A 13 33.94 -19.08 -25.39
N VAL A 14 34.94 -19.51 -24.61
CA VAL A 14 35.49 -20.87 -24.72
C VAL A 14 34.44 -21.84 -24.20
N SER A 15 33.99 -22.75 -25.06
CA SER A 15 33.05 -23.81 -24.68
C SER A 15 33.74 -24.85 -23.78
N ILE A 16 33.13 -25.14 -22.63
CA ILE A 16 33.53 -26.26 -21.77
C ILE A 16 33.00 -27.58 -22.36
N SER A 17 33.74 -28.68 -22.17
CA SER A 17 33.23 -30.00 -22.53
C SER A 17 32.19 -30.48 -21.51
N ASP A 18 31.21 -31.23 -22.01
CA ASP A 18 30.14 -31.78 -21.19
C ASP A 18 30.66 -32.67 -20.05
N ASP A 19 31.69 -33.48 -20.30
CA ASP A 19 32.24 -34.40 -19.29
C ASP A 19 32.89 -33.66 -18.12
N VAL A 20 33.63 -32.58 -18.42
CA VAL A 20 34.25 -31.74 -17.38
C VAL A 20 33.17 -31.05 -16.55
N PHE A 21 32.11 -30.57 -17.21
CA PHE A 21 31.01 -29.92 -16.52
C PHE A 21 30.16 -30.90 -15.71
N THR A 22 29.88 -32.10 -16.22
CA THR A 22 29.25 -33.19 -15.46
C THR A 22 30.07 -33.52 -14.22
N HIS A 23 31.39 -33.70 -14.35
CA HIS A 23 32.23 -34.02 -13.19
C HIS A 23 32.23 -32.91 -12.12
N LEU A 24 32.31 -31.64 -12.54
CA LEU A 24 32.17 -30.50 -11.65
C LEU A 24 30.82 -30.53 -10.92
N MET A 25 29.73 -30.67 -11.67
CA MET A 25 28.38 -30.66 -11.11
C MET A 25 28.15 -31.85 -10.18
N SER A 26 28.60 -33.06 -10.53
CA SER A 26 28.49 -34.27 -9.69
C SER A 26 29.10 -34.05 -8.32
N ARG A 27 30.26 -33.39 -8.25
CA ARG A 27 30.92 -33.07 -6.99
C ARG A 27 30.20 -31.97 -6.23
N ARG A 28 29.75 -30.91 -6.91
CA ARG A 28 29.13 -29.74 -6.26
C ARG A 28 27.71 -30.02 -5.77
N SER A 29 26.96 -30.92 -6.42
CA SER A 29 25.57 -31.18 -6.08
C SER A 29 25.34 -32.32 -5.08
N GLN A 30 26.39 -32.95 -4.55
CA GLN A 30 26.25 -34.13 -3.67
C GLN A 30 25.30 -33.87 -2.49
N VAL A 31 25.47 -32.75 -1.78
CA VAL A 31 24.66 -32.42 -0.61
C VAL A 31 23.19 -32.19 -1.00
N LEU A 32 22.94 -31.45 -2.09
CA LEU A 32 21.58 -31.23 -2.58
C LEU A 32 20.91 -32.53 -3.04
N LEU A 33 21.64 -33.40 -3.74
CA LEU A 33 21.11 -34.67 -4.23
C LEU A 33 20.83 -35.65 -3.08
N ALA A 34 21.66 -35.67 -2.03
CA ALA A 34 21.36 -36.42 -0.81
C ALA A 34 20.07 -35.91 -0.15
N ALA A 35 19.97 -34.59 0.08
CA ALA A 35 18.78 -33.98 0.67
C ALA A 35 17.52 -34.21 -0.17
N ALA A 36 17.63 -34.14 -1.50
CA ALA A 36 16.53 -34.40 -2.43
C ALA A 36 16.04 -35.85 -2.37
N ARG A 37 16.93 -36.81 -2.07
CA ARG A 37 16.56 -38.21 -1.85
C ARG A 37 15.85 -38.43 -0.53
N ASP A 38 16.24 -37.71 0.50
CA ASP A 38 15.68 -37.85 1.85
C ASP A 38 14.37 -37.06 2.05
N LEU A 39 14.01 -36.19 1.09
CA LEU A 39 12.76 -35.42 1.11
C LEU A 39 11.50 -36.25 1.42
N PRO A 40 11.23 -37.41 0.79
CA PRO A 40 10.04 -38.21 1.07
C PRO A 40 9.96 -38.75 2.49
N THR A 41 11.11 -39.00 3.13
CA THR A 41 11.20 -39.61 4.47
C THR A 41 11.36 -38.59 5.59
N ALA A 42 11.78 -37.36 5.28
CA ALA A 42 12.02 -36.28 6.24
C ALA A 42 10.74 -35.54 6.75
N HIS A 43 9.56 -36.16 6.66
CA HIS A 43 8.29 -35.52 7.02
C HIS A 43 7.95 -35.62 8.51
N ARG A 44 7.30 -34.58 9.04
CA ARG A 44 6.58 -34.63 10.33
C ARG A 44 5.24 -35.38 10.17
N PRO A 45 4.55 -35.78 11.26
CA PRO A 45 3.26 -36.47 11.20
C PRO A 45 2.17 -35.78 10.36
N ASP A 46 2.30 -34.47 10.10
CA ASP A 46 1.39 -33.67 9.28
C ASP A 46 1.81 -33.55 7.80
N ASP A 47 2.78 -34.35 7.34
CA ASP A 47 3.37 -34.32 5.99
C ASP A 47 4.03 -32.97 5.64
N THR A 48 4.63 -32.29 6.62
CA THR A 48 5.35 -31.03 6.42
C THR A 48 6.85 -31.18 6.70
N LEU A 49 7.67 -30.48 5.91
CA LEU A 49 9.14 -30.43 6.09
C LEU A 49 9.54 -29.58 7.31
N THR A 50 10.78 -29.71 7.74
CA THR A 50 11.38 -28.99 8.88
C THR A 50 12.24 -27.81 8.43
N ARG A 51 12.50 -26.83 9.31
CA ARG A 51 13.36 -25.68 8.99
C ARG A 51 14.79 -26.08 8.62
N PRO A 52 15.44 -27.06 9.29
CA PRO A 52 16.75 -27.55 8.87
C PRO A 52 16.75 -28.13 7.44
N MET A 53 15.72 -28.89 7.07
CA MET A 53 15.60 -29.45 5.72
C MET A 53 15.40 -28.36 4.68
N THR A 54 14.43 -27.46 4.87
CA THR A 54 14.17 -26.39 3.90
C THR A 54 15.34 -25.41 3.79
N GLY A 55 15.99 -25.08 4.92
CA GLY A 55 17.19 -24.23 4.93
C GLY A 55 18.36 -24.84 4.15
N LEU A 56 18.61 -26.15 4.32
CA LEU A 56 19.66 -26.84 3.55
C LEU A 56 19.36 -26.83 2.05
N LEU A 57 18.13 -27.20 1.66
CA LEU A 57 17.71 -27.23 0.26
C LEU A 57 17.85 -25.84 -0.38
N PHE A 58 17.41 -24.79 0.33
CA PHE A 58 17.50 -23.41 -0.15
C PHE A 58 18.96 -23.02 -0.40
N MET A 59 19.82 -23.12 0.61
CA MET A 59 21.22 -22.70 0.52
C MET A 59 21.97 -23.45 -0.59
N GLN A 60 21.80 -24.77 -0.67
CA GLN A 60 22.45 -25.57 -1.71
C GLN A 60 21.91 -25.28 -3.11
N ALA A 61 20.62 -25.01 -3.24
CA ALA A 61 20.02 -24.66 -4.53
C ALA A 61 20.44 -23.26 -5.00
N VAL A 62 20.63 -22.29 -4.10
CA VAL A 62 21.20 -20.96 -4.41
C VAL A 62 22.59 -21.11 -5.06
N GLU A 63 23.52 -21.79 -4.37
CA GLU A 63 24.90 -21.95 -4.84
C GLU A 63 24.96 -22.66 -6.20
N LEU A 64 24.13 -23.70 -6.39
CA LEU A 64 24.14 -24.48 -7.63
C LEU A 64 23.44 -23.75 -8.78
N GLU A 65 22.40 -22.95 -8.52
CA GLU A 65 21.77 -22.14 -9.58
C GLU A 65 22.76 -21.09 -10.09
N GLU A 66 23.48 -20.40 -9.19
CA GLU A 66 24.50 -19.41 -9.55
C GLU A 66 25.59 -20.05 -10.42
N LEU A 67 26.09 -21.22 -10.01
CA LEU A 67 27.07 -21.98 -10.79
C LEU A 67 26.51 -22.40 -12.16
N LEU A 68 25.29 -22.93 -12.22
CA LEU A 68 24.69 -23.34 -13.50
C LEU A 68 24.48 -22.15 -14.43
N ASP A 69 24.08 -21.00 -13.90
CA ASP A 69 23.86 -19.78 -14.68
C ASP A 69 25.19 -19.18 -15.17
N SER A 70 26.28 -19.24 -14.39
CA SER A 70 27.60 -18.77 -14.82
C SER A 70 28.15 -19.57 -16.01
N TYR A 71 27.74 -20.84 -16.14
CA TYR A 71 28.07 -21.69 -17.29
C TYR A 71 26.98 -21.72 -18.38
N GLY A 72 25.94 -20.87 -18.28
CA GLY A 72 24.92 -20.73 -19.31
C GLY A 72 23.94 -21.90 -19.42
N ALA A 73 23.77 -22.69 -18.36
CA ALA A 73 22.92 -23.89 -18.35
C ALA A 73 21.46 -23.61 -18.80
N ARG A 74 20.96 -22.39 -18.57
CA ARG A 74 19.63 -21.94 -19.03
C ARG A 74 19.45 -22.05 -20.55
N ASN A 75 20.53 -21.90 -21.32
CA ASN A 75 20.54 -21.94 -22.78
C ASN A 75 21.04 -23.29 -23.34
N ASN A 76 21.41 -24.23 -22.47
CA ASN A 76 21.93 -25.54 -22.85
C ASN A 76 20.81 -26.60 -22.78
N ARG A 77 20.52 -27.31 -23.88
CA ARG A 77 19.42 -28.29 -23.93
C ARG A 77 19.56 -29.42 -22.91
N LYS A 78 20.78 -29.86 -22.61
CA LYS A 78 21.08 -30.96 -21.69
C LYS A 78 20.92 -30.52 -20.22
N TRP A 79 21.39 -29.32 -19.87
CA TRP A 79 21.40 -28.84 -18.48
C TRP A 79 20.19 -27.98 -18.08
N ARG A 80 19.39 -27.52 -19.05
CA ARG A 80 18.27 -26.62 -18.79
C ARG A 80 17.23 -27.21 -17.83
N ARG A 81 16.92 -28.50 -17.93
CA ARG A 81 15.93 -29.15 -17.04
C ARG A 81 16.47 -29.26 -15.62
N PHE A 82 17.69 -29.75 -15.44
CA PHE A 82 18.38 -29.78 -14.14
C PHE A 82 18.41 -28.40 -13.46
N ARG A 83 18.80 -27.34 -14.21
CA ARG A 83 18.77 -25.96 -13.71
C ARG A 83 17.36 -25.47 -13.34
N THR A 84 16.34 -25.86 -14.11
CA THR A 84 14.96 -25.49 -13.80
C THR A 84 14.48 -26.13 -12.49
N LEU A 85 14.82 -27.40 -12.26
CA LEU A 85 14.50 -28.12 -11.03
C LEU A 85 15.18 -27.50 -9.80
N ILE A 86 16.46 -27.11 -9.94
CA ILE A 86 17.18 -26.38 -8.88
C ILE A 86 16.49 -25.05 -8.57
N ALA A 87 16.11 -24.27 -9.60
CA ALA A 87 15.40 -23.01 -9.39
C ALA A 87 14.05 -23.22 -8.68
N THR A 88 13.31 -24.29 -9.02
CA THR A 88 12.07 -24.66 -8.31
C THR A 88 12.35 -25.04 -6.85
N LEU A 89 13.35 -25.88 -6.58
CA LEU A 89 13.75 -26.25 -5.22
C LEU A 89 14.11 -25.01 -4.40
N LYS A 90 14.94 -24.11 -4.95
CA LYS A 90 15.34 -22.87 -4.32
C LYS A 90 14.11 -22.06 -3.87
N GLN A 91 13.23 -21.71 -4.81
CA GLN A 91 12.10 -20.83 -4.52
C GLN A 91 11.11 -21.47 -3.54
N PHE A 92 10.82 -22.76 -3.67
CA PHE A 92 9.86 -23.41 -2.77
C PHE A 92 10.45 -23.75 -1.40
N ALA A 93 11.77 -23.96 -1.31
CA ALA A 93 12.44 -24.14 -0.02
C ALA A 93 12.44 -22.84 0.77
N ASP A 94 12.66 -21.70 0.11
CA ASP A 94 12.54 -20.37 0.69
C ASP A 94 11.11 -20.10 1.20
N MET A 95 10.10 -20.29 0.33
CA MET A 95 8.69 -20.18 0.73
C MET A 95 8.35 -21.09 1.92
N GLY A 96 8.84 -22.33 1.90
CA GLY A 96 8.62 -23.29 2.97
C GLY A 96 9.25 -22.83 4.28
N TYR A 97 10.46 -22.28 4.23
CA TYR A 97 11.15 -21.74 5.41
C TYR A 97 10.37 -20.57 6.04
N GLU A 98 9.88 -19.63 5.24
CA GLU A 98 9.06 -18.51 5.72
C GLU A 98 7.75 -18.97 6.37
N LEU A 99 7.03 -19.92 5.76
CA LEU A 99 5.79 -20.41 6.34
C LEU A 99 6.02 -21.24 7.62
N LEU A 100 7.14 -21.95 7.70
CA LEU A 100 7.55 -22.63 8.93
C LEU A 100 7.87 -21.63 10.03
N HIS A 101 8.54 -20.52 9.69
CA HIS A 101 8.78 -19.42 10.63
C HIS A 101 7.46 -18.88 11.19
N ILE A 102 6.49 -18.55 10.33
CA ILE A 102 5.15 -18.12 10.75
C ILE A 102 4.52 -19.15 11.69
N ARG A 103 4.49 -20.44 11.31
CA ARG A 103 3.88 -21.50 12.12
C ARG A 103 4.50 -21.60 13.52
N HIS A 104 5.82 -21.49 13.63
CA HIS A 104 6.53 -21.59 14.92
C HIS A 104 6.44 -20.31 15.76
N ALA A 105 6.39 -19.15 15.11
CA ALA A 105 6.37 -17.86 15.78
C ALA A 105 4.96 -17.38 16.16
N LEU A 106 3.91 -17.94 15.53
CA LEU A 106 2.50 -17.58 15.75
C LEU A 106 2.11 -17.45 17.24
N PRO A 107 2.48 -18.38 18.15
CA PRO A 107 2.08 -18.28 19.55
C PRO A 107 2.68 -17.07 20.28
N SER A 108 3.67 -16.40 19.69
CA SER A 108 4.38 -15.27 20.31
C SER A 108 4.05 -13.90 19.71
N TYR A 109 3.30 -13.85 18.62
CA TYR A 109 2.98 -12.60 17.93
C TYR A 109 1.82 -11.82 18.54
N HIS A 110 1.23 -12.24 19.66
CA HIS A 110 0.14 -11.51 20.34
C HIS A 110 -0.94 -10.97 19.37
N LEU A 111 -1.28 -11.76 18.34
CA LEU A 111 -2.12 -11.30 17.24
C LEU A 111 -3.57 -11.11 17.70
N LEU A 112 -4.19 -10.03 17.25
CA LEU A 112 -5.63 -9.85 17.38
C LEU A 112 -6.36 -10.96 16.60
N PRO A 113 -7.47 -11.48 17.12
CA PRO A 113 -8.18 -12.59 16.50
C PRO A 113 -8.79 -12.18 15.16
N ILE A 114 -8.76 -13.12 14.21
CA ILE A 114 -9.46 -13.02 12.93
C ILE A 114 -10.45 -14.18 12.78
N PRO A 115 -11.53 -14.04 12.00
CA PRO A 115 -12.53 -15.10 11.84
C PRO A 115 -12.02 -16.37 11.14
N GLN A 116 -11.01 -16.23 10.28
CA GLN A 116 -10.48 -17.32 9.45
C GLN A 116 -9.48 -18.19 10.24
N ASP A 117 -9.47 -19.50 9.95
CA ASP A 117 -8.50 -20.42 10.54
C ASP A 117 -7.13 -20.31 9.84
N PHE A 118 -6.30 -19.40 10.38
CA PHE A 118 -4.97 -19.15 9.85
C PHE A 118 -4.01 -20.35 10.04
N SER A 119 -4.13 -21.07 11.14
CA SER A 119 -3.25 -22.21 11.45
C SER A 119 -3.49 -23.37 10.48
N SER A 120 -4.76 -23.70 10.21
CA SER A 120 -5.11 -24.71 9.21
C SER A 120 -4.65 -24.30 7.82
N ALA A 121 -4.92 -23.04 7.41
CA ALA A 121 -4.52 -22.55 6.10
C ALA A 121 -2.99 -22.53 5.90
N THR A 122 -2.23 -22.21 6.95
CA THR A 122 -0.76 -22.29 6.95
C THR A 122 -0.30 -23.73 6.75
N THR A 123 -0.92 -24.68 7.45
CA THR A 123 -0.59 -26.10 7.35
C THR A 123 -0.89 -26.65 5.95
N ASP A 124 -2.04 -26.30 5.38
CA ASP A 124 -2.42 -26.73 4.03
C ASP A 124 -1.48 -26.15 2.96
N THR A 125 -1.06 -24.89 3.11
CA THR A 125 -0.09 -24.26 2.20
C THR A 125 1.29 -24.89 2.33
N LEU A 126 1.74 -25.20 3.54
CA LEU A 126 2.97 -25.96 3.79
C LEU A 126 2.94 -27.36 3.17
N ARG A 127 1.80 -28.07 3.22
CA ARG A 127 1.64 -29.38 2.57
C ARG A 127 1.73 -29.26 1.05
N PHE A 128 1.15 -28.22 0.46
CA PHE A 128 1.31 -27.92 -0.96
C PHE A 128 2.78 -27.68 -1.35
N ILE A 129 3.50 -26.84 -0.60
CA ILE A 129 4.92 -26.55 -0.82
C ILE A 129 5.77 -27.81 -0.68
N SER A 130 5.53 -28.60 0.39
CA SER A 130 6.25 -29.85 0.63
C SER A 130 6.05 -30.83 -0.54
N GLY A 131 4.82 -30.97 -1.03
CA GLY A 131 4.53 -31.77 -2.21
C GLY A 131 5.24 -31.30 -3.48
N VAL A 132 5.42 -29.99 -3.67
CA VAL A 132 6.22 -29.45 -4.79
C VAL A 132 7.70 -29.81 -4.63
N LEU A 133 8.25 -29.63 -3.43
CA LEU A 133 9.66 -29.94 -3.14
C LEU A 133 9.97 -31.42 -3.38
N ILE A 134 9.10 -32.34 -2.92
CA ILE A 134 9.26 -33.79 -3.17
C ILE A 134 9.29 -34.09 -4.67
N ARG A 135 8.35 -33.55 -5.45
CA ARG A 135 8.30 -33.77 -6.90
C ARG A 135 9.51 -33.18 -7.62
N ALA A 136 9.95 -31.98 -7.21
CA ALA A 136 11.14 -31.34 -7.77
C ALA A 136 12.42 -32.11 -7.40
N GLY A 137 12.52 -32.61 -6.17
CA GLY A 137 13.63 -33.45 -5.72
C GLY A 137 13.70 -34.77 -6.48
N ALA A 138 12.58 -35.47 -6.63
CA ALA A 138 12.51 -36.69 -7.42
C ALA A 138 12.92 -36.45 -8.89
N GLY A 139 12.41 -35.38 -9.50
CA GLY A 139 12.81 -34.99 -10.86
C GLY A 139 14.29 -34.61 -10.96
N LEU A 140 14.88 -34.01 -9.92
CA LEU A 140 16.31 -33.69 -9.88
C LEU A 140 17.18 -34.96 -9.87
N LEU A 141 16.76 -35.97 -9.11
CA LEU A 141 17.45 -37.26 -9.06
C LEU A 141 17.38 -37.99 -10.40
N GLU A 142 16.22 -38.00 -11.05
CA GLU A 142 16.06 -38.57 -12.40
C GLU A 142 16.99 -37.89 -13.42
N GLU A 143 17.05 -36.55 -13.40
CA GLU A 143 17.93 -35.80 -14.30
C GLU A 143 19.41 -36.01 -13.98
N ALA A 144 19.78 -36.11 -12.71
CA ALA A 144 21.15 -36.44 -12.32
C ALA A 144 21.59 -37.80 -12.88
N GLN A 145 20.70 -38.81 -12.86
CA GLN A 145 20.97 -40.11 -13.47
C GLN A 145 21.15 -40.00 -14.99
N GLN A 146 20.30 -39.25 -15.68
CA GLN A 146 20.40 -39.04 -17.13
C GLN A 146 21.68 -38.30 -17.54
N LEU A 147 22.19 -37.44 -16.66
CA LEU A 147 23.45 -36.71 -16.84
C LEU A 147 24.68 -37.55 -16.45
N ASN A 148 24.50 -38.81 -16.04
CA ASN A 148 25.53 -39.71 -15.52
C ASN A 148 26.27 -39.12 -14.31
N MET A 149 25.53 -38.46 -13.40
CA MET A 149 26.07 -37.92 -12.16
C MET A 149 26.04 -38.95 -11.04
N ASP A 150 27.03 -38.90 -10.15
CA ASP A 150 27.07 -39.74 -8.96
C ASP A 150 26.06 -39.25 -7.92
N ILE A 151 25.12 -40.12 -7.52
CA ILE A 151 24.12 -39.79 -6.50
C ILE A 151 24.50 -40.46 -5.17
N PRO A 152 24.86 -39.68 -4.14
CA PRO A 152 25.33 -40.21 -2.86
C PRO A 152 24.25 -41.05 -2.17
N ALA A 153 24.65 -42.04 -1.36
CA ALA A 153 23.74 -42.85 -0.55
C ALA A 153 22.92 -41.97 0.42
N SER A 154 21.71 -42.43 0.78
CA SER A 154 20.95 -41.77 1.85
C SER A 154 21.69 -42.01 3.17
N GLU A 155 22.07 -40.93 3.83
CA GLU A 155 22.64 -40.96 5.16
C GLU A 155 22.06 -39.77 5.92
N ARG A 156 21.40 -40.05 7.06
CA ARG A 156 21.08 -39.13 8.18
C ARG A 156 19.60 -38.71 8.36
N ASP A 157 18.73 -39.66 8.74
CA ASP A 157 17.39 -39.33 9.26
C ASP A 157 17.42 -38.36 10.47
N SER A 158 18.48 -38.40 11.30
CA SER A 158 18.60 -37.51 12.48
C SER A 158 18.99 -36.06 12.15
N PHE A 159 19.49 -35.76 10.95
CA PHE A 159 20.03 -34.42 10.65
C PHE A 159 18.92 -33.38 10.41
N TYR A 160 17.74 -33.84 9.98
CA TYR A 160 16.60 -32.99 9.66
C TYR A 160 15.60 -32.83 10.81
N ALA A 161 15.80 -33.58 11.89
CA ALA A 161 14.88 -33.58 13.02
C ALA A 161 14.85 -32.21 13.73
N GLU A 162 13.64 -31.72 14.00
CA GLU A 162 13.43 -30.44 14.68
C GLU A 162 12.57 -30.66 15.93
N VAL A 163 13.19 -31.26 16.94
CA VAL A 163 12.62 -31.49 18.28
C VAL A 163 13.04 -30.33 19.18
N LEU A 164 12.11 -29.40 19.42
CA LEU A 164 12.35 -28.19 20.22
C LEU A 164 11.59 -28.29 21.56
N PRO A 165 12.24 -28.02 22.71
CA PRO A 165 11.54 -27.94 23.98
C PRO A 165 10.61 -26.71 24.03
N PRO A 166 9.49 -26.76 24.77
CA PRO A 166 8.65 -25.59 24.98
C PRO A 166 9.31 -24.59 25.93
N GLY A 167 8.96 -23.30 25.79
CA GLY A 167 9.36 -22.23 26.71
C GLY A 167 10.21 -21.12 26.09
N ARG A 168 10.62 -20.16 26.91
CA ARG A 168 11.56 -19.07 26.57
C ARG A 168 12.58 -18.91 27.70
N LEU A 169 13.76 -18.40 27.36
CA LEU A 169 14.72 -17.93 28.36
C LEU A 169 14.13 -16.74 29.14
N PRO A 170 14.50 -16.56 30.41
CA PRO A 170 14.10 -15.39 31.17
C PRO A 170 14.61 -14.10 30.52
N HIS A 171 13.85 -13.01 30.66
CA HIS A 171 14.27 -11.68 30.24
C HIS A 171 15.00 -11.02 31.42
N ASP A 172 16.32 -11.24 31.52
CA ASP A 172 17.18 -10.82 32.63
C ASP A 172 18.16 -9.70 32.27
N ILE A 173 17.90 -9.03 31.14
CA ILE A 173 18.62 -7.83 30.71
C ILE A 173 17.90 -6.58 31.25
N GLU A 174 18.67 -5.60 31.72
CA GLU A 174 18.12 -4.32 32.17
C GLU A 174 17.51 -3.53 31.00
N THR A 175 16.27 -3.06 31.17
CA THR A 175 15.59 -2.25 30.16
C THR A 175 16.11 -0.81 30.15
N ARG A 176 16.26 -0.24 28.96
CA ARG A 176 16.63 1.16 28.78
C ARG A 176 15.44 2.06 29.14
N LYS A 177 15.71 3.17 29.81
CA LYS A 177 14.68 4.20 30.09
C LYS A 177 14.63 5.22 28.97
N ILE A 178 13.44 5.49 28.44
CA ILE A 178 13.22 6.51 27.42
C ILE A 178 12.18 7.52 27.91
N ASP A 179 12.51 8.81 27.84
CA ASP A 179 11.64 9.87 28.34
C ASP A 179 10.43 10.18 27.42
N ASN A 180 10.48 9.78 26.14
CA ASN A 180 9.49 10.16 25.12
C ASN A 180 8.71 8.98 24.52
N VAL A 181 7.96 8.28 25.37
CA VAL A 181 7.00 7.23 25.00
C VAL A 181 5.98 7.76 23.98
N TYR A 182 5.47 8.97 24.22
CA TYR A 182 4.43 9.61 23.43
C TYR A 182 4.81 9.75 21.95
N GLU A 183 5.94 10.38 21.64
CA GLU A 183 6.36 10.59 20.25
C GLU A 183 6.59 9.26 19.53
N THR A 184 7.13 8.26 20.23
CA THR A 184 7.42 6.94 19.66
C THR A 184 6.14 6.20 19.29
N VAL A 185 5.16 6.14 20.21
CA VAL A 185 3.90 5.45 19.96
C VAL A 185 3.12 6.11 18.82
N THR A 186 3.08 7.44 18.82
CA THR A 186 2.34 8.20 17.80
C THR A 186 2.98 8.06 16.43
N LEU A 187 4.31 8.10 16.33
CA LEU A 187 5.05 7.83 15.10
C LEU A 187 4.75 6.44 14.53
N LEU A 188 4.90 5.39 15.34
CA LEU A 188 4.69 4.00 14.90
C LEU A 188 3.26 3.75 14.45
N ALA A 189 2.28 4.26 15.21
CA ALA A 189 0.87 4.11 14.86
C ALA A 189 0.53 4.85 13.56
N THR A 190 1.02 6.08 13.36
CA THR A 190 0.81 6.83 12.11
C THR A 190 1.48 6.16 10.92
N GLU A 191 2.72 5.70 11.04
CA GLU A 191 3.40 4.96 9.97
C GLU A 191 2.65 3.67 9.61
N PHE A 192 2.15 2.92 10.60
CA PHE A 192 1.32 1.75 10.34
C PHE A 192 0.04 2.11 9.57
N LEU A 193 -0.68 3.17 9.97
CA LEU A 193 -1.90 3.61 9.27
C LEU A 193 -1.62 3.94 7.80
N ASN A 194 -0.50 4.63 7.52
CA ASN A 194 -0.06 4.94 6.16
C ASN A 194 0.19 3.67 5.34
N LEU A 195 0.84 2.66 5.93
CA LEU A 195 1.04 1.36 5.27
C LEU A 195 -0.26 0.59 5.07
N ALA A 196 -1.17 0.63 6.05
CA ALA A 196 -2.46 -0.02 5.96
C ALA A 196 -3.28 0.54 4.80
N ASP A 197 -3.28 1.86 4.59
CA ASP A 197 -4.00 2.48 3.48
C ASP A 197 -3.40 2.13 2.11
N GLN A 198 -2.07 2.10 1.98
CA GLN A 198 -1.42 1.66 0.74
C GLN A 198 -1.67 0.18 0.44
N SER A 199 -1.75 -0.65 1.47
CA SER A 199 -2.00 -2.09 1.34
C SER A 199 -3.43 -2.42 0.90
N ARG A 200 -4.35 -1.45 0.86
CA ARG A 200 -5.73 -1.66 0.38
C ARG A 200 -5.79 -2.08 -1.08
N ILE A 201 -4.77 -1.75 -1.88
CA ILE A 201 -4.69 -2.23 -3.27
C ILE A 201 -4.74 -3.77 -3.36
N LEU A 202 -4.25 -4.48 -2.34
CA LEU A 202 -4.27 -5.94 -2.27
C LEU A 202 -5.69 -6.50 -2.24
N SER A 203 -6.67 -5.76 -1.68
CA SER A 203 -8.07 -6.21 -1.64
C SER A 203 -8.73 -6.23 -3.02
N ARG A 204 -8.10 -5.63 -4.05
CA ARG A 204 -8.54 -5.75 -5.44
C ARG A 204 -8.23 -7.14 -6.00
N ALA A 205 -7.17 -7.80 -5.50
CA ALA A 205 -6.76 -9.13 -5.95
C ALA A 205 -7.59 -10.27 -5.32
N THR A 206 -8.22 -10.04 -4.17
CA THR A 206 -8.97 -11.07 -3.41
C THR A 206 -10.42 -11.28 -3.89
N LYS A 207 -10.78 -10.85 -5.12
CA LYS A 207 -12.14 -10.99 -5.69
C LYS A 207 -12.31 -12.30 -6.51
N PRO A 208 -13.54 -12.86 -6.61
CA PRO A 208 -13.82 -14.20 -7.14
C PRO A 208 -13.49 -14.48 -8.63
N PRO A 209 -13.49 -15.77 -9.07
CA PRO A 209 -12.55 -16.36 -10.04
C PRO A 209 -12.91 -16.35 -11.53
N GLN A 210 -13.68 -15.41 -12.06
CA GLN A 210 -13.99 -15.46 -13.51
C GLN A 210 -12.86 -14.92 -14.40
N ASP A 211 -11.90 -14.17 -13.84
CA ASP A 211 -10.72 -13.62 -14.55
C ASP A 211 -9.43 -13.58 -13.70
N GLN A 212 -9.25 -14.51 -12.75
CA GLN A 212 -8.15 -14.47 -11.76
C GLN A 212 -6.72 -14.40 -12.35
N VAL A 213 -6.48 -15.03 -13.51
CA VAL A 213 -5.18 -14.96 -14.21
C VAL A 213 -4.94 -13.57 -14.83
N MET A 214 -5.98 -12.89 -15.29
CA MET A 214 -5.87 -11.54 -15.89
C MET A 214 -5.83 -10.45 -14.82
N THR A 215 -6.59 -10.58 -13.73
CA THR A 215 -6.63 -9.62 -12.61
C THR A 215 -5.30 -9.53 -11.86
N PHE A 216 -4.62 -10.67 -11.61
CA PHE A 216 -3.29 -10.66 -11.00
C PHE A 216 -2.31 -9.87 -11.88
N THR A 217 -2.34 -10.04 -13.21
CA THR A 217 -1.35 -9.41 -14.09
C THR A 217 -1.45 -7.89 -14.30
N SER A 218 -2.50 -7.23 -13.79
CA SER A 218 -2.74 -5.79 -14.04
C SER A 218 -2.63 -4.89 -12.80
N SER A 219 -2.85 -5.41 -11.59
CA SER A 219 -2.93 -4.57 -10.37
C SER A 219 -2.04 -4.99 -9.20
N VAL A 220 -1.64 -6.27 -9.10
CA VAL A 220 -0.78 -6.78 -8.01
C VAL A 220 0.31 -7.67 -8.61
N ASN A 221 1.56 -7.27 -8.47
CA ASN A 221 2.71 -7.97 -9.04
C ASN A 221 3.84 -8.13 -8.00
N GLU A 222 4.87 -8.89 -8.35
CA GLU A 222 6.06 -9.10 -7.51
C GLU A 222 6.67 -7.78 -7.01
N GLU A 223 6.77 -6.76 -7.88
CA GLU A 223 7.38 -5.48 -7.54
C GLU A 223 6.61 -4.76 -6.43
N LEU A 224 5.29 -4.67 -6.54
CA LEU A 224 4.43 -4.07 -5.54
C LEU A 224 4.53 -4.80 -4.20
N LEU A 225 4.49 -6.14 -4.20
CA LEU A 225 4.60 -6.93 -2.98
C LEU A 225 5.96 -6.71 -2.31
N ARG A 226 7.05 -6.71 -3.08
CA ARG A 226 8.39 -6.41 -2.58
C ARG A 226 8.49 -5.02 -1.96
N GLN A 227 7.88 -4.01 -2.58
CA GLN A 227 7.84 -2.65 -2.03
C GLN A 227 7.09 -2.63 -0.69
N LEU A 228 5.92 -3.28 -0.60
CA LEU A 228 5.16 -3.36 0.66
C LEU A 228 5.91 -4.12 1.75
N THR A 229 6.52 -5.27 1.42
CA THR A 229 7.38 -6.04 2.33
C THR A 229 8.46 -5.16 2.95
N GLN A 230 9.23 -4.44 2.11
CA GLN A 230 10.30 -3.57 2.61
C GLN A 230 9.79 -2.48 3.54
N ARG A 231 8.60 -1.94 3.28
CA ARG A 231 8.01 -0.90 4.12
C ARG A 231 7.56 -1.45 5.48
N PHE A 232 6.98 -2.64 5.54
CA PHE A 232 6.68 -3.31 6.81
C PHE A 232 7.97 -3.67 7.57
N HIS A 233 9.03 -4.11 6.88
CA HIS A 233 10.33 -4.34 7.49
C HIS A 233 10.93 -3.06 8.09
N ASN A 234 10.83 -1.93 7.38
CA ASN A 234 11.27 -0.64 7.91
C ASN A 234 10.50 -0.25 9.18
N LEU A 235 9.18 -0.50 9.21
CA LEU A 235 8.36 -0.25 10.39
C LEU A 235 8.75 -1.17 11.57
N GLN A 236 9.06 -2.44 11.31
CA GLN A 236 9.61 -3.34 12.31
C GLN A 236 10.95 -2.83 12.85
N SER A 237 11.83 -2.38 11.96
CA SER A 237 13.14 -1.81 12.32
C SER A 237 13.02 -0.53 13.17
N LEU A 238 12.03 0.33 12.87
CA LEU A 238 11.71 1.49 13.70
C LEU A 238 11.29 1.07 15.10
N TYR A 239 10.42 0.06 15.21
CA TYR A 239 10.04 -0.50 16.52
C TYR A 239 11.26 -1.03 17.26
N ASP A 240 12.08 -1.87 16.62
CA ASP A 240 13.27 -2.46 17.23
C ASP A 240 14.25 -1.40 17.76
N THR A 241 14.36 -0.29 17.04
CA THR A 241 15.28 0.79 17.39
C THR A 241 14.79 1.59 18.59
N PHE A 242 13.50 1.94 18.62
CA PHE A 242 12.96 2.92 19.56
C PHE A 242 12.13 2.33 20.71
N VAL A 243 11.69 1.08 20.60
CA VAL A 243 10.79 0.44 21.57
C VAL A 243 11.40 -0.82 22.17
N SER A 244 12.02 -1.70 21.37
CA SER A 244 12.55 -2.96 21.91
C SER A 244 13.66 -2.74 22.94
N ASP A 245 13.60 -3.53 24.01
CA ASP A 245 14.49 -3.46 25.17
C ASP A 245 14.42 -2.12 25.93
N THR A 246 13.25 -1.48 25.93
CA THR A 246 12.97 -0.23 26.66
C THR A 246 11.76 -0.39 27.57
N ASP A 247 11.61 0.51 28.55
CA ASP A 247 10.42 0.55 29.40
C ASP A 247 9.13 0.91 28.65
N VAL A 248 9.23 1.57 27.49
CA VAL A 248 8.10 1.90 26.59
C VAL A 248 7.27 0.66 26.25
N GLU A 249 7.93 -0.46 25.95
CA GLU A 249 7.27 -1.73 25.56
C GLU A 249 6.43 -2.31 26.71
N MET A 250 6.79 -2.04 27.96
CA MET A 250 6.02 -2.46 29.15
C MET A 250 4.89 -1.47 29.50
N LEU A 251 5.04 -0.20 29.13
CA LEU A 251 4.08 0.85 29.47
C LEU A 251 2.82 0.80 28.60
N ASP A 252 2.93 0.36 27.35
CA ASP A 252 1.80 0.22 26.43
C ASP A 252 1.76 -1.17 25.80
N SER A 253 0.88 -2.04 26.33
CA SER A 253 0.73 -3.42 25.85
C SER A 253 0.32 -3.53 24.38
N ASP A 254 -0.27 -2.47 23.82
CA ASP A 254 -0.67 -2.43 22.42
C ASP A 254 0.53 -2.41 21.47
N LEU A 255 1.72 -1.98 21.94
CA LEU A 255 2.95 -1.99 21.13
C LEU A 255 3.38 -3.41 20.78
N ALA A 256 3.35 -4.34 21.74
CA ALA A 256 3.68 -5.74 21.49
C ALA A 256 2.70 -6.38 20.48
N ILE A 257 1.41 -6.03 20.57
CA ILE A 257 0.38 -6.45 19.61
C ILE A 257 0.69 -5.86 18.23
N LEU A 258 0.93 -4.55 18.13
CA LEU A 258 1.27 -3.86 16.88
C LEU A 258 2.50 -4.49 16.21
N ARG A 259 3.58 -4.74 16.98
CA ARG A 259 4.79 -5.43 16.50
C ARG A 259 4.45 -6.79 15.89
N GLY A 260 3.63 -7.57 16.58
CA GLY A 260 3.18 -8.86 16.08
C GLY A 260 2.45 -8.77 14.75
N HIS A 261 1.56 -7.79 14.62
CA HIS A 261 0.84 -7.51 13.37
C HIS A 261 1.76 -7.04 12.22
N VAL A 262 2.75 -6.19 12.52
CA VAL A 262 3.77 -5.78 11.55
C VAL A 262 4.55 -7.00 11.06
N THR A 263 4.98 -7.86 12.00
CA THR A 263 5.80 -9.04 11.71
C THR A 263 5.03 -10.06 10.87
N VAL A 264 3.79 -10.39 11.24
CA VAL A 264 2.99 -11.37 10.46
C VAL A 264 2.63 -10.82 9.08
N ALA A 265 2.31 -9.53 8.96
CA ALA A 265 2.04 -8.91 7.66
C ALA A 265 3.28 -8.93 6.75
N MET A 266 4.45 -8.63 7.30
CA MET A 266 5.72 -8.69 6.58
C MET A 266 5.99 -10.10 6.03
N HIS A 267 5.95 -11.14 6.86
CA HIS A 267 6.23 -12.51 6.41
C HIS A 267 5.18 -13.05 5.41
N LEU A 268 3.91 -12.65 5.55
CA LEU A 268 2.89 -12.99 4.56
C LEU A 268 3.15 -12.30 3.21
N LEU A 269 3.61 -11.05 3.22
CA LEU A 269 4.01 -10.34 1.99
C LEU A 269 5.32 -10.88 1.41
N GLU A 270 6.27 -11.34 2.22
CA GLU A 270 7.48 -12.05 1.77
C GLU A 270 7.11 -13.35 1.04
N ALA A 271 6.30 -14.20 1.67
CA ALA A 271 5.79 -15.41 1.05
C ALA A 271 5.01 -15.09 -0.24
N GLY A 272 4.16 -14.06 -0.22
CA GLY A 272 3.43 -13.58 -1.39
C GLY A 272 4.36 -13.10 -2.51
N THR A 273 5.44 -12.40 -2.18
CA THR A 273 6.45 -11.94 -3.15
C THR A 273 7.14 -13.11 -3.83
N LEU A 274 7.54 -14.13 -3.05
CA LEU A 274 8.15 -15.35 -3.59
C LEU A 274 7.19 -16.11 -4.53
N MET A 275 5.93 -16.24 -4.13
CA MET A 275 4.90 -16.90 -4.94
C MET A 275 4.60 -16.11 -6.23
N ALA A 276 4.49 -14.78 -6.15
CA ALA A 276 4.29 -13.90 -7.29
C ALA A 276 5.45 -13.98 -8.28
N HIS A 277 6.69 -13.94 -7.78
CA HIS A 277 7.90 -14.11 -8.58
C HIS A 277 7.89 -15.42 -9.37
N TYR A 278 7.59 -16.53 -8.69
CA TYR A 278 7.55 -17.83 -9.34
C TYR A 278 6.44 -17.89 -10.40
N PHE A 279 5.27 -17.35 -10.08
CA PHE A 279 4.15 -17.28 -11.00
C PHE A 279 4.53 -16.49 -12.27
N GLU A 280 5.06 -15.28 -12.12
CA GLU A 280 5.40 -14.39 -13.23
C GLU A 280 6.50 -14.94 -14.13
N ARG A 281 7.56 -15.53 -13.55
CA ARG A 281 8.73 -15.99 -14.30
C ARG A 281 8.62 -17.41 -14.85
N HIS A 282 7.93 -18.31 -14.14
CA HIS A 282 7.96 -19.74 -14.44
C HIS A 282 6.61 -20.33 -14.86
N VAL A 283 5.48 -19.73 -14.44
CA VAL A 283 4.15 -20.33 -14.64
C VAL A 283 3.30 -19.57 -15.65
N ARG A 284 3.44 -18.25 -15.76
CA ARG A 284 2.61 -17.40 -16.64
C ARG A 284 2.55 -17.87 -18.09
N ARG A 285 3.64 -18.48 -18.60
CA ARG A 285 3.72 -19.03 -19.95
C ARG A 285 2.95 -20.34 -20.14
N SER A 286 2.72 -21.09 -19.06
CA SER A 286 1.96 -22.35 -19.08
C SER A 286 0.45 -22.15 -19.24
N PHE A 287 -0.04 -20.91 -19.14
CA PHE A 287 -1.42 -20.54 -19.51
C PHE A 287 -1.57 -20.20 -21.01
N GLN A 288 -0.50 -20.31 -21.80
CA GLN A 288 -0.57 -20.28 -23.26
C GLN A 288 -0.66 -21.73 -23.79
N PRO A 289 -1.50 -22.02 -24.80
CA PRO A 289 -1.68 -23.39 -25.30
C PRO A 289 -0.37 -23.89 -25.93
N CYS A 290 0.33 -24.80 -25.25
CA CYS A 290 1.49 -25.51 -25.78
C CYS A 290 1.24 -27.02 -25.68
N PRO A 291 1.25 -27.78 -26.80
CA PRO A 291 0.80 -29.18 -26.82
C PRO A 291 1.72 -30.22 -26.15
N GLU A 292 2.91 -29.83 -25.68
CA GLU A 292 3.96 -30.79 -25.26
C GLU A 292 4.67 -30.39 -23.96
N SER A 293 3.92 -30.02 -22.91
CA SER A 293 4.54 -29.82 -21.59
C SER A 293 4.36 -31.06 -20.70
N PRO A 294 5.44 -31.66 -20.15
CA PRO A 294 5.32 -32.67 -19.11
C PRO A 294 4.51 -32.12 -17.93
N ALA A 295 3.85 -33.01 -17.17
CA ALA A 295 3.03 -32.63 -16.03
C ALA A 295 3.74 -31.58 -15.17
N ALA A 296 3.15 -30.38 -15.06
CA ALA A 296 3.80 -29.26 -14.39
C ALA A 296 4.09 -29.64 -12.92
N ILE A 297 5.36 -29.56 -12.51
CA ILE A 297 5.82 -29.84 -11.14
C ILE A 297 5.02 -29.02 -10.12
N VAL A 298 4.63 -27.81 -10.53
CA VAL A 298 3.83 -26.86 -9.76
C VAL A 298 2.47 -26.71 -10.43
N ASN A 299 1.39 -26.95 -9.67
CA ASN A 299 0.03 -26.69 -10.14
C ASN A 299 -0.23 -25.16 -10.11
N PRO A 300 -0.49 -24.52 -11.27
CA PRO A 300 -0.67 -23.07 -11.35
C PRO A 300 -1.81 -22.53 -10.51
N TYR A 301 -2.94 -23.25 -10.46
CA TYR A 301 -4.12 -22.84 -9.70
C TYR A 301 -3.87 -22.91 -8.20
N ARG A 302 -3.21 -23.99 -7.73
CA ARG A 302 -2.84 -24.12 -6.30
C ARG A 302 -1.86 -23.04 -5.86
N LEU A 303 -0.90 -22.66 -6.71
CA LEU A 303 0.01 -21.55 -6.42
C LEU A 303 -0.75 -20.22 -6.32
N LEU A 304 -1.70 -19.97 -7.23
CA LEU A 304 -2.49 -18.76 -7.21
C LEU A 304 -3.41 -18.68 -5.99
N THR A 305 -4.03 -19.81 -5.60
CA THR A 305 -4.78 -19.92 -4.34
C THR A 305 -3.89 -19.63 -3.12
N ALA A 306 -2.68 -20.20 -3.05
CA ALA A 306 -1.74 -19.92 -1.97
C ALA A 306 -1.31 -18.45 -1.93
N LEU A 307 -1.17 -17.81 -3.09
CA LEU A 307 -0.84 -16.40 -3.17
C LEU A 307 -2.01 -15.50 -2.76
N ILE A 308 -3.17 -15.66 -3.38
CA ILE A 308 -4.33 -14.77 -3.19
C ILE A 308 -5.01 -15.05 -1.86
N ASP A 309 -5.46 -16.28 -1.65
CA ASP A 309 -6.35 -16.62 -0.54
C ASP A 309 -5.57 -16.75 0.77
N TYR A 310 -4.33 -17.28 0.70
CA TYR A 310 -3.47 -17.39 1.86
C TYR A 310 -2.62 -16.13 2.07
N ALA A 311 -1.61 -15.87 1.24
CA ALA A 311 -0.65 -14.78 1.54
C ALA A 311 -1.31 -13.40 1.60
N LEU A 312 -2.02 -12.99 0.52
CA LEU A 312 -2.67 -11.67 0.48
C LEU A 312 -3.91 -11.60 1.38
N GLY A 313 -4.73 -12.65 1.37
CA GLY A 313 -5.94 -12.74 2.18
C GLY A 313 -5.67 -12.56 3.67
N PHE A 314 -4.70 -13.31 4.22
CA PHE A 314 -4.33 -13.17 5.62
C PHE A 314 -3.56 -11.88 5.92
N ALA A 315 -2.74 -11.37 5.00
CA ALA A 315 -2.07 -10.08 5.21
C ALA A 315 -3.10 -8.96 5.43
N ILE A 316 -4.11 -8.87 4.57
CA ILE A 316 -5.22 -7.91 4.72
C ILE A 316 -6.01 -8.17 6.00
N ALA A 317 -6.31 -9.45 6.30
CA ALA A 317 -7.07 -9.83 7.48
C ALA A 317 -6.38 -9.42 8.80
N TYR A 318 -5.05 -9.41 8.85
CA TYR A 318 -4.29 -8.94 10.02
C TYR A 318 -3.97 -7.45 10.01
N ILE A 319 -3.83 -6.81 8.83
CA ILE A 319 -3.61 -5.35 8.75
C ILE A 319 -4.83 -4.58 9.26
N GLU A 320 -6.04 -5.03 8.94
CA GLU A 320 -7.27 -4.27 9.21
C GLU A 320 -7.62 -4.16 10.72
N PRO A 321 -7.52 -5.22 11.56
CA PRO A 321 -7.59 -5.10 13.02
C PRO A 321 -6.50 -4.21 13.60
N ALA A 322 -5.25 -4.32 13.13
CA ALA A 322 -4.15 -3.48 13.60
C ALA A 322 -4.32 -2.01 13.22
N ARG A 323 -4.96 -1.72 12.08
CA ARG A 323 -5.35 -0.35 11.71
C ARG A 323 -6.28 0.26 12.76
N ARG A 324 -7.29 -0.50 13.21
CA ARG A 324 -8.20 -0.06 14.29
C ARG A 324 -7.48 0.06 15.64
N LEU A 325 -6.53 -0.82 15.93
CA LEU A 325 -5.66 -0.71 17.10
C LEU A 325 -4.90 0.62 17.07
N CYS A 326 -4.23 0.95 15.96
CA CYS A 326 -3.50 2.21 15.81
C CYS A 326 -4.39 3.43 16.01
N GLN A 327 -5.62 3.43 15.46
CA GLN A 327 -6.60 4.50 15.69
C GLN A 327 -6.96 4.64 17.19
N THR A 328 -7.08 3.51 17.89
CA THR A 328 -7.36 3.48 19.34
C THR A 328 -6.16 3.98 20.14
N MET A 329 -4.95 3.60 19.74
CA MET A 329 -3.70 4.09 20.35
C MET A 329 -3.62 5.61 20.21
N LEU A 330 -3.78 6.15 18.98
CA LEU A 330 -3.69 7.58 18.71
C LEU A 330 -4.70 8.42 19.51
N LYS A 331 -5.92 7.90 19.75
CA LYS A 331 -6.93 8.56 20.60
C LYS A 331 -6.47 8.81 22.03
N ARG A 332 -5.62 7.94 22.60
CA ARG A 332 -5.05 8.14 23.95
C ARG A 332 -4.03 9.27 23.99
N TYR A 333 -3.48 9.61 22.84
CA TYR A 333 -2.37 10.54 22.65
C TYR A 333 -2.81 11.76 21.82
N VAL A 334 -4.05 12.23 21.99
CA VAL A 334 -4.58 13.40 21.29
C VAL A 334 -3.94 14.68 21.86
N GLU A 335 -3.34 15.47 20.99
CA GLU A 335 -2.92 16.83 21.31
C GLU A 335 -3.98 17.83 20.82
N PRO A 336 -4.71 18.52 21.71
CA PRO A 336 -5.70 19.50 21.31
C PRO A 336 -5.02 20.70 20.64
N GLY A 337 -5.63 21.16 19.55
CA GLY A 337 -5.20 22.32 18.79
C GLY A 337 -6.37 22.95 18.03
N GLN A 338 -6.07 24.06 17.37
CA GLN A 338 -6.99 24.71 16.44
C GLN A 338 -6.22 25.35 15.30
N ILE A 339 -6.81 25.38 14.12
CA ILE A 339 -6.29 26.09 12.95
C ILE A 339 -7.42 26.88 12.28
N GLU A 340 -7.07 27.97 11.61
CA GLU A 340 -7.97 28.69 10.71
C GLU A 340 -7.45 28.59 9.29
N VAL A 341 -8.28 28.05 8.39
CA VAL A 341 -7.92 27.82 6.99
C VAL A 341 -8.96 28.45 6.06
N PRO A 342 -8.55 28.95 4.88
CA PRO A 342 -9.49 29.50 3.91
C PRO A 342 -10.45 28.40 3.42
N ILE A 343 -11.69 28.75 3.11
CA ILE A 343 -12.63 27.81 2.46
C ILE A 343 -12.19 27.46 1.02
N PRO A 344 -12.63 26.33 0.45
CA PRO A 344 -12.39 26.03 -0.95
C PRO A 344 -13.00 27.12 -1.85
N ILE A 345 -12.22 27.53 -2.86
CA ILE A 345 -12.64 28.59 -3.80
C ILE A 345 -13.79 28.09 -4.65
N TYR A 346 -13.65 26.91 -5.26
CA TYR A 346 -14.65 26.34 -6.14
C TYR A 346 -15.81 25.75 -5.33
N ARG A 347 -16.94 26.46 -5.29
CA ARG A 347 -18.21 26.03 -4.67
C ARG A 347 -18.14 25.66 -3.19
N GLY A 348 -17.11 26.10 -2.47
CA GLY A 348 -16.95 25.79 -1.04
C GLY A 348 -16.74 24.30 -0.77
N PHE A 349 -17.23 23.81 0.36
CA PHE A 349 -17.11 22.40 0.75
C PHE A 349 -18.07 21.52 -0.06
N HIS A 350 -17.76 21.24 -1.32
CA HIS A 350 -18.50 20.29 -2.13
C HIS A 350 -17.96 18.85 -1.95
N VAL A 351 -18.24 17.95 -2.90
CA VAL A 351 -17.96 16.51 -2.78
C VAL A 351 -16.48 16.26 -2.52
N ARG A 352 -15.59 16.84 -3.32
CA ARG A 352 -14.17 16.51 -3.26
C ARG A 352 -13.48 17.07 -2.01
N PRO A 353 -13.53 18.39 -1.70
CA PRO A 353 -12.95 18.93 -0.47
C PRO A 353 -13.49 18.24 0.79
N SER A 354 -14.81 18.03 0.86
CA SER A 354 -15.45 17.40 2.03
C SER A 354 -15.01 15.95 2.19
N THR A 355 -14.94 15.19 1.09
CA THR A 355 -14.49 13.79 1.15
C THR A 355 -13.03 13.67 1.54
N LEU A 356 -12.16 14.57 1.06
CA LEU A 356 -10.74 14.57 1.42
C LEU A 356 -10.54 14.91 2.90
N ILE A 357 -11.21 15.94 3.41
CA ILE A 357 -11.18 16.29 4.84
C ILE A 357 -11.70 15.12 5.68
N SER A 358 -12.87 14.59 5.38
CA SER A 358 -13.41 13.45 6.12
C SER A 358 -12.50 12.22 6.02
N SER A 359 -11.82 12.01 4.90
CA SER A 359 -10.86 10.90 4.75
C SER A 359 -9.63 11.11 5.64
N ILE A 360 -9.13 12.35 5.79
CA ILE A 360 -8.06 12.67 6.75
C ILE A 360 -8.53 12.36 8.17
N VAL A 361 -9.72 12.82 8.57
CA VAL A 361 -10.25 12.57 9.93
C VAL A 361 -10.43 11.08 10.19
N LEU A 362 -11.03 10.35 9.25
CA LEU A 362 -11.27 8.90 9.36
C LEU A 362 -9.99 8.07 9.34
N HIS A 363 -8.91 8.57 8.72
CA HIS A 363 -7.60 7.92 8.71
C HIS A 363 -7.05 7.81 10.14
N TYR A 364 -6.91 8.94 10.83
CA TYR A 364 -6.40 8.98 12.21
C TYR A 364 -7.43 8.47 13.25
N GLY A 365 -8.72 8.61 12.95
CA GLY A 365 -9.80 8.13 13.79
C GLY A 365 -10.12 9.00 15.02
N THR A 366 -9.54 10.19 15.13
CA THR A 366 -9.81 11.16 16.21
C THR A 366 -10.93 12.14 15.84
N ASP A 367 -11.54 12.77 16.83
CA ASP A 367 -12.64 13.71 16.60
C ASP A 367 -12.13 15.09 16.17
N ILE A 368 -12.68 15.60 15.06
CA ILE A 368 -12.39 16.95 14.55
C ILE A 368 -13.71 17.69 14.33
N GLU A 369 -13.81 18.86 14.94
CA GLU A 369 -14.90 19.78 14.72
C GLU A 369 -14.48 20.92 13.79
N VAL A 370 -15.40 21.36 12.94
CA VAL A 370 -15.26 22.59 12.16
C VAL A 370 -16.29 23.61 12.61
N HIS A 371 -15.83 24.85 12.73
CA HIS A 371 -16.55 25.97 13.30
C HIS A 371 -16.60 27.11 12.28
N LEU A 372 -17.80 27.62 12.01
CA LEU A 372 -18.04 28.85 11.25
C LEU A 372 -19.02 29.73 12.03
N GLY A 373 -18.52 30.75 12.71
CA GLY A 373 -19.32 31.53 13.67
C GLY A 373 -19.85 30.64 14.81
N SER A 374 -21.16 30.66 15.04
CA SER A 374 -21.85 29.84 16.06
C SER A 374 -22.15 28.38 15.66
N GLN A 375 -21.86 27.98 14.43
CA GLN A 375 -22.20 26.64 13.94
C GLN A 375 -20.96 25.75 14.05
N ALA A 376 -21.12 24.58 14.68
CA ALA A 376 -20.11 23.54 14.77
C ALA A 376 -20.63 22.25 14.11
N CYS A 377 -19.76 21.53 13.43
CA CYS A 377 -20.08 20.21 12.90
C CYS A 377 -18.88 19.27 12.84
N ASN A 378 -19.15 17.98 12.68
CA ASN A 378 -18.16 16.91 12.65
C ASN A 378 -17.52 16.80 11.26
N ALA A 379 -16.22 17.05 11.18
CA ALA A 379 -15.47 17.01 9.93
C ALA A 379 -15.31 15.58 9.37
N ALA A 380 -15.57 14.53 10.14
CA ALA A 380 -15.58 13.14 9.67
C ALA A 380 -16.79 12.82 8.77
N ILE A 381 -17.83 13.67 8.79
CA ILE A 381 -19.07 13.45 8.03
C ILE A 381 -19.13 14.46 6.87
N PRO A 382 -18.92 14.03 5.61
CA PRO A 382 -18.91 14.95 4.47
C PRO A 382 -20.20 15.78 4.37
N LEU A 383 -21.35 15.17 4.68
CA LEU A 383 -22.66 15.83 4.64
C LEU A 383 -22.75 17.04 5.57
N GLU A 384 -22.05 17.03 6.71
CA GLU A 384 -22.07 18.17 7.61
C GLU A 384 -21.18 19.32 7.13
N LEU A 385 -20.07 19.00 6.45
CA LEU A 385 -19.25 20.00 5.75
C LEU A 385 -20.03 20.66 4.62
N PHE A 386 -20.79 19.87 3.84
CA PHE A 386 -21.68 20.39 2.81
C PHE A 386 -22.72 21.39 3.35
N ARG A 387 -23.29 21.13 4.53
CA ARG A 387 -24.28 22.01 5.18
C ARG A 387 -23.70 23.36 5.57
N LEU A 388 -22.39 23.48 5.80
CA LEU A 388 -21.75 24.77 6.06
C LEU A 388 -21.83 25.71 4.85
N ASN A 389 -22.00 25.18 3.63
CA ASN A 389 -22.04 26.00 2.42
C ASN A 389 -23.19 27.01 2.42
N GLU A 390 -24.32 26.73 3.08
CA GLU A 390 -25.40 27.70 3.20
C GLU A 390 -24.93 28.97 3.90
N LYS A 391 -24.20 28.80 5.01
CA LYS A 391 -23.63 29.89 5.80
C LYS A 391 -22.45 30.54 5.08
N ILE A 392 -21.56 29.75 4.48
CA ILE A 392 -20.46 30.26 3.65
C ILE A 392 -21.00 31.15 2.53
N ASN A 393 -22.00 30.68 1.79
CA ASN A 393 -22.59 31.45 0.69
C ASN A 393 -23.28 32.72 1.21
N ALA A 394 -23.86 32.70 2.41
CA ALA A 394 -24.38 33.91 3.05
C ALA A 394 -23.27 34.91 3.39
N GLU A 395 -22.15 34.47 3.98
CA GLU A 395 -21.00 35.34 4.28
C GLU A 395 -20.34 35.88 2.99
N LYS A 396 -20.17 35.03 1.97
CA LYS A 396 -19.65 35.43 0.66
C LYS A 396 -20.47 36.56 0.04
N ARG A 397 -21.80 36.43 0.07
CA ARG A 397 -22.72 37.47 -0.45
C ARG A 397 -22.59 38.76 0.37
N ARG A 398 -22.60 38.69 1.71
CA ARG A 398 -22.44 39.89 2.56
C ARG A 398 -21.12 40.61 2.30
N TYR A 399 -20.03 39.85 2.18
CA TYR A 399 -18.72 40.40 1.84
C TYR A 399 -18.77 41.14 0.52
N LEU A 400 -19.28 40.51 -0.55
CA LEU A 400 -19.33 41.14 -1.87
C LEU A 400 -20.23 42.38 -1.89
N THR A 401 -21.39 42.35 -1.22
CA THR A 401 -22.26 43.52 -1.06
C THR A 401 -21.51 44.67 -0.38
N SER A 402 -20.74 44.40 0.67
CA SER A 402 -19.93 45.43 1.33
C SER A 402 -18.82 46.01 0.41
N GLN A 403 -18.22 45.17 -0.45
CA GLN A 403 -17.22 45.60 -1.43
C GLN A 403 -17.84 46.49 -2.52
N ILE A 404 -19.03 46.13 -3.03
CA ILE A 404 -19.79 46.92 -4.01
C ILE A 404 -20.10 48.32 -3.44
N GLN A 405 -20.56 48.38 -2.19
CA GLN A 405 -20.85 49.64 -1.50
C GLN A 405 -19.60 50.48 -1.27
N THR A 406 -18.53 49.88 -0.73
CA THR A 406 -17.26 50.58 -0.44
C THR A 406 -16.64 51.19 -1.69
N ARG A 407 -16.74 50.49 -2.82
CA ARG A 407 -16.20 50.92 -4.11
C ARG A 407 -17.17 51.79 -4.91
N LYS A 408 -18.36 52.10 -4.37
CA LYS A 408 -19.43 52.88 -5.02
C LYS A 408 -19.78 52.36 -6.42
N LEU A 409 -19.70 51.04 -6.63
CA LEU A 409 -19.94 50.41 -7.93
C LEU A 409 -21.42 50.44 -8.34
N ALA A 410 -22.32 50.70 -7.39
CA ALA A 410 -23.76 50.79 -7.59
C ALA A 410 -24.34 52.15 -7.13
N ALA A 411 -23.57 53.24 -7.23
CA ALA A 411 -23.92 54.57 -6.71
C ALA A 411 -24.46 55.54 -7.78
N GLU A 412 -24.74 55.07 -9.00
CA GLU A 412 -25.28 55.90 -10.10
C GLU A 412 -26.81 55.82 -10.10
N ASP A 413 -27.49 56.96 -10.30
CA ASP A 413 -28.92 57.01 -10.63
C ASP A 413 -29.09 56.47 -12.06
N VAL A 414 -29.53 55.23 -12.18
CA VAL A 414 -29.71 54.55 -13.47
C VAL A 414 -31.19 54.55 -13.85
N ASP A 415 -31.48 54.96 -15.09
CA ASP A 415 -32.82 54.85 -15.69
C ASP A 415 -33.36 53.41 -15.55
N PRO A 416 -34.61 53.21 -15.09
CA PRO A 416 -35.25 51.90 -15.04
C PRO A 416 -35.13 51.05 -16.31
N LEU A 417 -35.05 51.68 -17.49
CA LEU A 417 -34.85 51.01 -18.78
C LEU A 417 -33.43 50.49 -19.03
N GLN A 418 -32.44 50.88 -18.21
CA GLN A 418 -31.01 50.52 -18.35
C GLN A 418 -30.46 49.70 -17.18
N ILE A 419 -31.31 49.27 -16.23
CA ILE A 419 -30.89 48.52 -15.04
C ILE A 419 -30.18 47.21 -15.43
N ALA A 420 -30.68 46.47 -16.41
CA ALA A 420 -30.09 45.21 -16.84
C ALA A 420 -28.65 45.39 -17.35
N ASP A 421 -28.40 46.43 -18.15
CA ASP A 421 -27.07 46.76 -18.64
C ASP A 421 -26.15 47.24 -17.50
N ALA A 422 -26.68 48.00 -16.53
CA ALA A 422 -25.94 48.42 -15.37
C ALA A 422 -25.52 47.22 -14.48
N VAL A 423 -26.43 46.27 -14.22
CA VAL A 423 -26.11 45.02 -13.50
C VAL A 423 -25.01 44.26 -14.21
N ARG A 424 -25.09 44.12 -15.54
CA ARG A 424 -24.07 43.45 -16.36
C ARG A 424 -22.72 44.16 -16.26
N ARG A 425 -22.67 45.49 -16.38
CA ARG A 425 -21.43 46.28 -16.23
C ARG A 425 -20.79 46.08 -14.85
N VAL A 426 -21.59 46.09 -13.78
CA VAL A 426 -21.09 45.87 -12.42
C VAL A 426 -20.52 44.47 -12.28
N ILE A 427 -21.21 43.42 -12.75
CA ILE A 427 -20.72 42.03 -12.66
C ILE A 427 -19.43 41.83 -13.46
N LEU A 428 -19.33 42.39 -14.67
CA LEU A 428 -18.09 42.35 -15.46
C LEU A 428 -16.95 43.06 -14.73
N LYS A 429 -17.21 44.23 -14.15
CA LYS A 429 -16.21 44.97 -13.36
C LYS A 429 -15.77 44.21 -12.12
N LEU A 430 -16.68 43.54 -11.42
CA LEU A 430 -16.34 42.65 -10.30
C LEU A 430 -15.44 41.48 -10.75
N SER A 431 -15.64 40.98 -11.97
CA SER A 431 -14.77 39.96 -12.54
C SER A 431 -13.41 40.51 -12.93
N GLU A 432 -13.35 41.71 -13.52
CA GLU A 432 -12.10 42.41 -13.88
C GLU A 432 -11.26 42.75 -12.64
N GLU A 433 -11.92 43.15 -11.55
CA GLU A 433 -11.30 43.43 -10.26
C GLU A 433 -10.94 42.17 -9.46
N GLY A 434 -11.25 40.97 -9.98
CA GLY A 434 -10.91 39.69 -9.35
C GLY A 434 -11.69 39.42 -8.06
N LEU A 435 -12.90 39.96 -7.90
CA LEU A 435 -13.78 39.70 -6.76
C LEU A 435 -14.70 38.49 -7.00
N ILE A 436 -14.89 38.10 -8.25
CA ILE A 436 -15.65 36.91 -8.64
C ILE A 436 -14.87 36.06 -9.65
N VAL A 437 -15.11 34.76 -9.64
CA VAL A 437 -14.65 33.81 -10.66
C VAL A 437 -15.82 33.45 -11.55
N VAL A 438 -15.64 33.49 -12.87
CA VAL A 438 -16.66 33.10 -13.85
C VAL A 438 -16.31 31.73 -14.43
N TYR A 439 -17.21 30.76 -14.29
CA TYR A 439 -16.99 29.38 -14.76
C TYR A 439 -17.56 29.12 -16.16
N SER A 440 -18.55 29.89 -16.58
CA SER A 440 -19.21 29.71 -17.88
C SER A 440 -19.33 31.02 -18.64
N GLN A 441 -19.00 30.99 -19.93
CA GLN A 441 -19.22 32.10 -20.86
C GLN A 441 -20.08 31.64 -22.04
N PRO A 442 -21.03 32.47 -22.52
CA PRO A 442 -21.42 33.77 -21.97
C PRO A 442 -22.23 33.65 -20.66
N LEU A 443 -22.21 34.70 -19.83
CA LEU A 443 -23.13 34.81 -18.70
C LEU A 443 -24.51 35.23 -19.22
N GLU A 444 -25.53 34.43 -18.93
CA GLU A 444 -26.93 34.75 -19.21
C GLU A 444 -27.46 35.60 -18.06
N PHE A 445 -28.02 36.77 -18.36
CA PHE A 445 -28.56 37.71 -17.37
C PHE A 445 -30.09 37.79 -17.49
N THR A 446 -30.77 37.98 -16.35
CA THR A 446 -32.23 38.09 -16.32
C THR A 446 -32.72 39.48 -16.76
N GLU A 447 -33.76 39.56 -17.60
CA GLU A 447 -34.33 40.84 -18.10
C GLU A 447 -35.33 41.52 -17.14
N GLN A 448 -35.42 41.12 -15.86
CA GLN A 448 -36.49 41.60 -14.97
C GLN A 448 -36.17 42.90 -14.21
N VAL A 449 -37.12 43.84 -14.34
CA VAL A 449 -37.10 45.25 -13.93
C VAL A 449 -37.67 45.42 -12.51
N GLY A 450 -36.99 46.20 -11.67
CA GLY A 450 -37.54 46.77 -10.43
C GLY A 450 -37.46 48.30 -10.46
N THR A 451 -38.41 49.00 -9.83
CA THR A 451 -38.59 50.46 -9.83
C THR A 451 -38.21 51.12 -8.48
N GLU A 452 -37.20 52.02 -8.47
CA GLU A 452 -36.66 52.92 -7.38
C GLU A 452 -35.20 52.74 -6.91
N ASP A 453 -34.50 53.83 -6.55
CA ASP A 453 -33.02 53.99 -6.47
C ASP A 453 -32.23 53.06 -5.51
N ASP A 454 -32.90 52.37 -4.60
CA ASP A 454 -32.32 51.35 -3.69
C ASP A 454 -32.22 49.95 -4.37
N ILE A 455 -32.43 49.92 -5.70
CA ILE A 455 -32.63 48.72 -6.51
C ILE A 455 -31.38 48.22 -7.19
N LEU A 456 -30.45 49.06 -7.65
CA LEU A 456 -29.32 48.54 -8.41
C LEU A 456 -28.48 47.58 -7.56
N LEU A 457 -28.21 47.91 -6.29
CA LEU A 457 -27.52 47.03 -5.36
C LEU A 457 -28.33 45.74 -5.08
N LYS A 458 -29.65 45.83 -4.91
CA LYS A 458 -30.54 44.68 -4.68
C LYS A 458 -30.62 43.77 -5.91
N CYS A 459 -30.71 44.34 -7.11
CA CYS A 459 -30.69 43.63 -8.38
C CYS A 459 -29.35 42.95 -8.62
N VAL A 460 -28.22 43.65 -8.41
CA VAL A 460 -26.88 43.06 -8.50
C VAL A 460 -26.75 41.92 -7.48
N ALA A 461 -27.18 42.11 -6.23
CA ALA A 461 -27.13 41.06 -5.20
C ALA A 461 -28.02 39.85 -5.53
N ALA A 462 -29.23 40.09 -6.07
CA ALA A 462 -30.14 39.04 -6.50
C ALA A 462 -29.59 38.25 -7.69
N GLU A 463 -29.03 38.95 -8.67
CA GLU A 463 -28.43 38.34 -9.86
C GLU A 463 -27.19 37.51 -9.50
N ILE A 464 -26.33 38.04 -8.62
CA ILE A 464 -25.19 37.28 -8.08
C ILE A 464 -25.68 36.05 -7.30
N ALA A 465 -26.73 36.18 -6.48
CA ALA A 465 -27.29 35.05 -5.75
C ALA A 465 -27.83 33.96 -6.71
N ARG A 466 -28.47 34.35 -7.81
CA ARG A 466 -28.92 33.44 -8.88
C ARG A 466 -27.73 32.75 -9.56
N LEU A 467 -26.76 33.52 -10.04
CA LEU A 467 -25.56 32.99 -10.73
C LEU A 467 -24.74 32.06 -9.81
N LEU A 468 -24.68 32.34 -8.51
CA LEU A 468 -24.07 31.46 -7.51
C LEU A 468 -24.88 30.16 -7.33
N ALA A 469 -26.21 30.26 -7.21
CA ALA A 469 -27.08 29.10 -7.06
C ALA A 469 -27.05 28.18 -8.30
N GLU A 470 -26.91 28.75 -9.49
CA GLU A 470 -26.70 28.02 -10.75
C GLU A 470 -25.25 27.53 -10.92
N GLY A 471 -24.35 27.95 -10.05
CA GLY A 471 -22.93 27.57 -10.08
C GLY A 471 -22.18 28.10 -11.31
N LYS A 472 -22.61 29.24 -11.86
CA LYS A 472 -22.03 29.95 -13.01
C LYS A 472 -20.85 30.83 -12.59
N ILE A 473 -20.88 31.31 -11.35
CA ILE A 473 -19.82 32.13 -10.75
C ILE A 473 -19.48 31.62 -9.34
N ASP A 474 -18.39 32.13 -8.78
CA ASP A 474 -18.11 32.11 -7.34
C ASP A 474 -17.55 33.45 -6.87
N ILE A 475 -17.58 33.72 -5.56
CA ILE A 475 -17.05 34.93 -4.95
C ILE A 475 -15.69 34.61 -4.33
N LEU A 476 -14.68 35.41 -4.66
CA LEU A 476 -13.35 35.35 -4.05
C LEU A 476 -13.39 36.10 -2.72
N THR A 477 -13.21 35.36 -1.63
CA THR A 477 -13.28 35.89 -0.26
C THR A 477 -12.17 35.31 0.60
N ASP A 478 -11.81 36.03 1.65
CA ASP A 478 -10.91 35.58 2.71
C ASP A 478 -11.62 34.84 3.85
N VAL A 479 -12.87 34.38 3.63
CA VAL A 479 -13.62 33.61 4.63
C VAL A 479 -12.81 32.39 5.05
N LYS A 480 -12.56 32.29 6.36
CA LYS A 480 -11.90 31.16 6.98
C LYS A 480 -12.88 30.35 7.80
N VAL A 481 -12.59 29.05 7.89
CA VAL A 481 -13.23 28.15 8.85
C VAL A 481 -12.19 27.71 9.88
N ARG A 482 -12.65 27.51 11.10
CA ARG A 482 -11.81 27.08 12.20
C ARG A 482 -11.99 25.59 12.45
N PHE A 483 -10.93 24.81 12.36
CA PHE A 483 -10.94 23.40 12.75
C PHE A 483 -10.35 23.25 14.15
N VAL A 484 -10.95 22.38 14.96
CA VAL A 484 -10.56 22.13 16.36
C VAL A 484 -10.47 20.62 16.58
N GLY A 485 -9.41 20.18 17.24
CA GLY A 485 -9.19 18.79 17.61
C GLY A 485 -7.71 18.42 17.58
N ASP A 486 -7.38 17.22 17.13
CA ASP A 486 -6.02 16.69 17.16
C ASP A 486 -5.06 17.40 16.19
N LYS A 487 -3.96 17.96 16.70
CA LYS A 487 -2.94 18.67 15.90
C LYS A 487 -2.43 17.90 14.69
N ARG A 488 -2.30 16.58 14.75
CA ARG A 488 -1.80 15.75 13.63
C ARG A 488 -2.75 15.83 12.44
N VAL A 489 -4.05 15.72 12.73
CA VAL A 489 -5.11 15.79 11.74
C VAL A 489 -5.28 17.21 11.23
N LEU A 490 -5.19 18.20 12.12
CA LEU A 490 -5.23 19.61 11.75
C LEU A 490 -4.07 19.97 10.81
N GLU A 491 -2.87 19.46 11.06
CA GLU A 491 -1.71 19.70 10.20
C GLU A 491 -1.94 19.18 8.76
N ASP A 492 -2.54 18.01 8.60
CA ASP A 492 -2.89 17.48 7.28
C ASP A 492 -4.03 18.25 6.61
N ILE A 493 -5.03 18.71 7.38
CA ILE A 493 -6.08 19.62 6.88
C ILE A 493 -5.47 20.95 6.43
N ARG A 494 -4.49 21.49 7.17
CA ARG A 494 -3.78 22.72 6.81
C ARG A 494 -3.04 22.56 5.49
N ILE A 495 -2.27 21.48 5.34
CA ILE A 495 -1.57 21.15 4.08
C ILE A 495 -2.56 21.01 2.93
N LEU A 496 -3.69 20.33 3.15
CA LEU A 496 -4.74 20.18 2.15
C LEU A 496 -5.30 21.54 1.73
N ALA A 497 -5.59 22.43 2.68
CA ALA A 497 -6.12 23.76 2.42
C ALA A 497 -5.12 24.67 1.68
N GLU A 498 -3.85 24.67 2.12
CA GLU A 498 -2.75 25.40 1.48
C GLU A 498 -2.50 24.92 0.04
N SER A 499 -2.86 23.66 -0.25
CA SER A 499 -2.76 23.03 -1.57
C SER A 499 -4.07 23.06 -2.36
N GLY A 500 -5.03 23.93 -2.00
CA GLY A 500 -6.27 24.13 -2.76
C GLY A 500 -7.32 23.03 -2.60
N TYR A 501 -7.28 22.25 -1.52
CA TYR A 501 -8.22 21.15 -1.27
C TYR A 501 -8.25 20.07 -2.35
N GLY A 502 -7.12 19.88 -3.05
CA GLY A 502 -7.00 18.89 -4.11
C GLY A 502 -7.70 19.29 -5.41
N GLU A 503 -8.07 20.57 -5.57
CA GLU A 503 -8.61 21.13 -6.80
C GLU A 503 -8.05 22.54 -7.10
N ASP A 504 -8.10 22.95 -8.37
CA ASP A 504 -7.83 24.33 -8.76
C ASP A 504 -9.06 25.22 -8.53
N ARG A 505 -8.90 26.53 -8.76
CA ARG A 505 -10.01 27.51 -8.64
C ARG A 505 -11.18 27.27 -9.59
N PHE A 506 -11.07 26.37 -10.56
CA PHE A 506 -12.11 26.02 -11.54
C PHE A 506 -12.72 24.63 -11.28
N GLY A 507 -12.31 23.95 -10.21
CA GLY A 507 -12.79 22.62 -9.85
C GLY A 507 -12.09 21.48 -10.59
N ASN A 508 -10.98 21.73 -11.29
CA ASN A 508 -10.19 20.66 -11.88
C ASN A 508 -9.35 19.98 -10.79
N ASN A 509 -9.30 18.64 -10.83
CA ASN A 509 -8.51 17.86 -9.90
C ASN A 509 -7.02 18.18 -10.03
N ILE A 510 -6.36 18.50 -8.92
CA ILE A 510 -4.90 18.61 -8.84
C ILE A 510 -4.31 17.48 -8.00
N PRO A 511 -3.04 17.09 -8.25
CA PRO A 511 -2.35 16.10 -7.43
C PRO A 511 -2.27 16.53 -5.97
N LEU A 512 -2.43 15.57 -5.05
CA LEU A 512 -2.26 15.82 -3.63
C LEU A 512 -0.75 15.92 -3.27
N PRO A 513 -0.39 16.71 -2.24
CA PRO A 513 0.96 16.71 -1.69
C PRO A 513 1.41 15.32 -1.27
N GLN A 514 2.72 15.05 -1.34
CA GLN A 514 3.28 13.73 -0.98
C GLN A 514 2.89 13.28 0.44
N LYS A 515 2.83 14.21 1.40
CA LYS A 515 2.42 13.94 2.78
C LYS A 515 0.98 13.44 2.90
N LEU A 516 0.12 13.75 1.93
CA LEU A 516 -1.28 13.30 1.84
C LEU A 516 -1.47 12.17 0.81
N SER A 517 -0.40 11.52 0.37
CA SER A 517 -0.46 10.46 -0.64
C SER A 517 -1.29 9.24 -0.18
N TYR A 518 -1.44 9.03 1.13
CA TYR A 518 -2.32 7.99 1.68
C TYR A 518 -3.80 8.22 1.34
N LEU A 519 -4.20 9.43 0.92
CA LEU A 519 -5.55 9.75 0.45
C LEU A 519 -5.76 9.44 -1.04
N SER A 520 -4.68 9.27 -1.82
CA SER A 520 -4.79 9.00 -3.26
C SER A 520 -5.29 7.57 -3.50
N ARG A 521 -6.40 7.43 -4.24
CA ARG A 521 -7.12 6.17 -4.46
C ARG A 521 -7.05 5.70 -5.91
#